data_AF-A0A7W1KXF4-F1
#
_entry.id   AF-A0A7W1KXF4-F1
#
_cell.length_a   1.000
_cell.length_b   1.000
_cell.length_c   1.000
_cell.angle_alpha   90.00
_cell.angle_beta   90.00
_cell.angle_gamma   90.00
#
_symmetry.space_group_name_H-M   'P 1'
#
loop_
_entity.id
_entity.type
_entity.pdbx_description
1 polymer ?
#
loop_
_entity_poly.entity_id
_entity_poly.type
_entity_poly.pdbx_seq_one_letter_code
_entity_poly.pdbx_strand_id
1 'polypeptide(L)'
;MRLAGKWKKVSTSQCDQSYPAEIEFSERPRYLARKGQGQRFICWDAGTYEVKGTDQVKISTATDAQILYRFSITGDSLTFTDPDGCEFKYRRVR
;
A
#
# COMPACT_ATOMS: atom_id res chain seq x y z
N MET A 1 13.33 3.33 8.67
CA MET A 1 12.10 2.72 8.10
C MET A 1 12.16 2.88 6.60
N ARG A 2 11.97 1.81 5.81
CA ARG A 2 12.10 1.88 4.35
C ARG A 2 10.92 1.23 3.65
N LEU A 3 10.05 2.05 3.08
CA LEU A 3 8.88 1.63 2.31
C LEU A 3 9.28 0.94 1.00
N ALA A 4 10.39 1.37 0.39
CA ALA A 4 10.91 0.79 -0.83
C ALA A 4 11.12 -0.74 -0.70
N GLY A 5 10.77 -1.46 -1.76
CA GLY A 5 10.79 -2.91 -1.84
C GLY A 5 9.47 -3.50 -2.33
N LYS A 6 9.45 -4.83 -2.41
CA LYS A 6 8.30 -5.62 -2.83
C LYS A 6 7.53 -6.14 -1.63
N TRP A 7 6.22 -6.10 -1.73
CA TRP A 7 5.29 -6.38 -0.64
C TRP A 7 4.12 -7.21 -1.16
N LYS A 8 3.73 -8.22 -0.40
CA LYS A 8 2.58 -9.06 -0.69
C LYS A 8 1.56 -8.95 0.44
N LYS A 9 0.31 -8.67 0.11
CA LYS A 9 -0.77 -8.52 1.08
C LYS A 9 -0.99 -9.84 1.80
N VAL A 10 -1.17 -9.76 3.12
CA VAL A 10 -1.41 -10.93 3.99
C VAL A 10 -2.71 -10.79 4.80
N SER A 11 -3.28 -9.59 4.88
CA SER A 11 -4.60 -9.40 5.46
C SER A 11 -5.72 -9.75 4.46
N THR A 12 -6.87 -10.13 4.99
CA THR A 12 -8.04 -10.59 4.21
C THR A 12 -9.35 -10.01 4.77
N SER A 13 -9.29 -8.80 5.37
CA SER A 13 -10.49 -8.19 5.95
C SER A 13 -11.47 -7.76 4.85
N GLN A 14 -12.75 -7.57 5.19
CA GLN A 14 -13.71 -7.13 4.17
C GLN A 14 -13.40 -5.72 3.65
N CYS A 15 -12.94 -4.82 4.53
CA CYS A 15 -12.64 -3.44 4.14
C CYS A 15 -11.41 -3.36 3.22
N ASP A 16 -10.50 -4.34 3.27
CA ASP A 16 -9.24 -4.27 2.54
C ASP A 16 -9.28 -4.86 1.12
N GLN A 17 -10.45 -5.34 0.66
CA GLN A 17 -10.60 -6.05 -0.60
C GLN A 17 -10.25 -5.22 -1.84
N SER A 18 -10.31 -3.89 -1.75
CA SER A 18 -9.93 -2.98 -2.82
C SER A 18 -8.43 -2.65 -2.84
N TYR A 19 -7.66 -3.05 -1.83
CA TYR A 19 -6.20 -2.84 -1.82
C TYR A 19 -5.47 -4.00 -2.52
N PRO A 20 -4.45 -3.70 -3.33
CA PRO A 20 -3.80 -4.66 -4.22
C PRO A 20 -3.18 -5.84 -3.47
N ALA A 21 -3.08 -6.99 -4.15
CA ALA A 21 -2.45 -8.17 -3.57
C ALA A 21 -0.91 -8.04 -3.52
N GLU A 22 -0.32 -7.29 -4.44
CA GLU A 22 1.13 -7.07 -4.53
C GLU A 22 1.43 -5.60 -4.81
N ILE A 23 2.47 -5.06 -4.18
CA ILE A 23 2.96 -3.69 -4.38
C ILE A 23 4.47 -3.69 -4.40
N GLU A 24 5.05 -2.93 -5.34
CA GLU A 24 6.46 -2.58 -5.37
C GLU A 24 6.63 -1.07 -5.26
N PHE A 25 7.28 -0.62 -4.18
CA PHE A 25 7.69 0.78 -4.01
C PHE A 25 9.15 0.93 -4.49
N SER A 26 9.39 1.82 -5.44
CA SER A 26 10.72 2.12 -5.98
C SER A 26 11.44 3.19 -5.16
N GLU A 27 12.77 3.31 -5.25
CA GLU A 27 13.51 4.41 -4.59
C GLU A 27 13.16 5.80 -5.15
N ARG A 28 12.85 5.86 -6.45
CA ARG A 28 12.19 7.02 -7.06
C ARG A 28 10.72 6.95 -6.66
N PRO A 29 10.07 8.06 -6.26
CA PRO A 29 8.76 8.09 -5.60
C PRO A 29 7.62 7.62 -6.53
N ARG A 30 7.64 6.35 -6.87
CA ARG A 30 6.75 5.63 -7.77
C ARG A 30 6.48 4.26 -7.20
N TYR A 31 5.28 3.76 -7.46
CA TYR A 31 4.91 2.40 -7.13
C TYR A 31 4.21 1.73 -8.31
N LEU A 32 4.25 0.41 -8.30
CA LEU A 32 3.46 -0.44 -9.17
C LEU A 32 2.76 -1.50 -8.32
N ALA A 33 1.49 -1.71 -8.55
CA ALA A 33 0.66 -2.65 -7.81
C ALA A 33 -0.05 -3.63 -8.75
N ARG A 34 -0.38 -4.81 -8.23
CA ARG A 34 -1.04 -5.87 -8.99
C ARG A 34 -2.23 -6.43 -8.24
N LYS A 35 -3.26 -6.76 -9.02
CA LYS A 35 -4.45 -7.47 -8.55
C LYS A 35 -4.09 -8.90 -8.14
N GLY A 36 -4.77 -9.39 -7.11
CA GLY A 36 -4.84 -10.82 -6.84
C GLY A 36 -5.82 -11.53 -7.77
N GLN A 37 -5.85 -12.87 -7.69
CA GLN A 37 -6.83 -13.68 -8.42
C GLN A 37 -8.27 -13.29 -8.01
N GLY A 38 -9.13 -13.03 -9.00
CA GLY A 38 -10.53 -12.68 -8.77
C GLY A 38 -10.77 -11.28 -8.19
N GLN A 39 -9.72 -10.50 -7.94
CA GLN A 39 -9.85 -9.14 -7.43
C GLN A 39 -10.37 -8.21 -8.54
N ARG A 40 -11.36 -7.36 -8.20
CA ARG A 40 -11.99 -6.42 -9.13
C ARG A 40 -11.12 -5.17 -9.30
N PHE A 41 -11.70 -3.98 -9.20
CA PHE A 41 -10.96 -2.73 -9.16
C PHE A 41 -10.06 -2.69 -7.92
N ILE A 42 -8.85 -2.13 -8.07
CA ILE A 42 -7.93 -1.88 -6.96
C ILE A 42 -7.70 -0.38 -6.82
N CYS A 43 -7.70 0.13 -5.61
CA CYS A 43 -7.53 1.55 -5.33
C CYS A 43 -6.12 2.05 -5.67
N TRP A 44 -5.12 1.16 -5.68
CA TRP A 44 -3.74 1.45 -6.04
C TRP A 44 -3.33 0.51 -7.18
N ASP A 45 -2.98 1.05 -8.35
CA ASP A 45 -2.54 0.29 -9.53
C ASP A 45 -1.13 0.70 -9.99
N ALA A 46 -0.89 1.98 -10.19
CA ALA A 46 0.42 2.57 -10.39
C ALA A 46 0.34 4.06 -10.04
N GLY A 47 1.44 4.62 -9.55
CA GLY A 47 1.43 6.03 -9.20
C GLY A 47 2.67 6.50 -8.50
N THR A 48 2.52 7.57 -7.74
CA THR A 48 3.57 8.17 -6.92
C THR A 48 3.23 8.06 -5.45
N TYR A 49 4.25 8.13 -4.62
CA TYR A 49 4.09 8.17 -3.18
C TYR A 49 5.08 9.14 -2.56
N GLU A 50 4.70 9.73 -1.44
CA GLU A 50 5.50 10.69 -0.70
C GLU A 50 5.39 10.39 0.80
N VAL A 51 6.50 9.97 1.41
CA VAL A 51 6.54 9.74 2.86
C VAL A 51 6.55 11.09 3.58
N LYS A 52 5.59 11.27 4.48
CA LYS A 52 5.42 12.47 5.31
C LYS A 52 5.74 12.09 6.77
N GLY A 53 6.90 12.50 7.26
CA GLY A 53 7.32 12.16 8.63
C GLY A 53 7.61 10.66 8.80
N THR A 54 7.33 10.13 10.00
CA THR A 54 7.71 8.75 10.38
C THR A 54 6.60 7.73 10.18
N ASP A 55 5.34 8.16 10.13
CA ASP A 55 4.16 7.28 10.18
C ASP A 55 3.09 7.61 9.13
N GLN A 56 3.35 8.55 8.21
CA GLN A 56 2.40 8.90 7.15
C GLN A 56 2.99 8.80 5.75
N VAL A 57 2.17 8.40 4.79
CA VAL A 57 2.52 8.42 3.37
C VAL A 57 1.34 8.91 2.56
N LYS A 58 1.59 9.84 1.65
CA LYS A 58 0.63 10.29 0.65
C LYS A 58 0.80 9.46 -0.61
N ILE A 59 -0.25 8.85 -1.12
CA ILE A 59 -0.22 7.97 -2.29
C ILE A 59 -1.23 8.46 -3.32
N SER A 60 -0.83 8.55 -4.59
CA SER A 60 -1.77 8.76 -5.69
C SER A 60 -2.46 7.44 -6.03
N THR A 61 -3.78 7.44 -6.04
CA THR A 61 -4.63 6.27 -6.29
C THR A 61 -4.93 6.08 -7.77
N ALA A 62 -5.56 4.96 -8.13
CA ALA A 62 -6.01 4.62 -9.48
C ALA A 62 -7.05 5.61 -10.05
N THR A 63 -7.61 6.50 -9.23
CA THR A 63 -8.52 7.57 -9.62
C THR A 63 -7.88 8.95 -9.53
N ASP A 64 -6.55 9.03 -9.54
CA ASP A 64 -5.74 10.25 -9.42
C ASP A 64 -5.89 11.03 -8.10
N ALA A 65 -6.68 10.52 -7.14
CA ALA A 65 -6.79 11.14 -5.83
C ALA A 65 -5.48 10.94 -5.05
N GLN A 66 -5.02 11.99 -4.36
CA GLN A 66 -3.90 11.92 -3.43
C GLN A 66 -4.41 11.73 -2.01
N ILE A 67 -4.22 10.53 -1.47
CA ILE A 67 -4.77 10.16 -0.16
C ILE A 67 -3.62 9.97 0.83
N LEU A 68 -3.82 10.46 2.06
CA LEU A 68 -2.88 10.30 3.17
C LEU A 68 -3.23 9.04 3.96
N TYR A 69 -2.28 8.14 4.09
CA TYR A 69 -2.38 6.91 4.86
C TYR A 69 -1.45 6.99 6.06
N ARG A 70 -1.86 6.40 7.18
CA ARG A 70 -0.91 6.04 8.23
C ARG A 70 -0.24 4.73 7.87
N PHE A 71 1.02 4.56 8.22
CA PHE A 71 1.73 3.31 8.03
C PHE A 71 2.72 3.02 9.16
N SER A 72 3.02 1.74 9.35
CA SER A 72 4.09 1.28 10.23
C SER A 72 4.84 0.12 9.58
N ILE A 73 6.14 0.04 9.86
CA ILE A 73 7.00 -1.07 9.41
C ILE A 73 7.63 -1.70 10.65
N THR A 74 7.35 -2.98 10.88
CA THR A 74 7.95 -3.78 11.96
C THR A 74 8.54 -5.05 11.36
N GLY A 75 9.87 -5.15 11.30
CA GLY A 75 10.56 -6.22 10.59
C GLY A 75 10.14 -6.30 9.12
N ASP A 76 9.63 -7.46 8.70
CA ASP A 76 9.13 -7.71 7.35
C ASP A 76 7.62 -7.40 7.20
N SER A 77 6.97 -6.81 8.21
CA SER A 77 5.55 -6.45 8.18
C SER A 77 5.37 -4.95 7.91
N LEU A 78 4.53 -4.62 6.93
CA LEU A 78 4.08 -3.27 6.61
C LEU A 78 2.58 -3.20 6.82
N THR A 79 2.13 -2.30 7.69
CA THR A 79 0.70 -2.07 7.96
C THR A 79 0.33 -0.67 7.49
N PHE A 80 -0.79 -0.56 6.79
CA PHE A 80 -1.42 0.71 6.44
C PHE A 80 -2.76 0.86 7.15
N THR A 81 -3.12 2.10 7.43
CA THR A 81 -4.47 2.49 7.85
C THR A 81 -4.92 3.64 6.95
N ASP A 82 -6.06 3.47 6.29
CA ASP A 82 -6.66 4.50 5.45
C ASP A 82 -7.49 5.53 6.26
N PRO A 83 -8.01 6.59 5.61
CA PRO A 83 -8.81 7.60 6.29
C PRO A 83 -10.09 7.08 6.95
N ASP A 84 -10.66 5.98 6.43
CA ASP A 84 -11.87 5.36 6.97
C ASP A 84 -11.55 4.38 8.12
N GLY A 85 -10.26 4.23 8.46
CA GLY A 85 -9.80 3.36 9.54
C GLY A 85 -9.62 1.90 9.12
N CYS A 86 -9.71 1.57 7.84
CA CYS A 86 -9.42 0.21 7.38
C CYS A 86 -7.92 -0.07 7.52
N GLU A 87 -7.60 -1.13 8.28
CA GLU A 87 -6.24 -1.62 8.45
C GLU A 87 -5.96 -2.78 7.50
N PHE A 88 -4.84 -2.72 6.78
CA PHE A 88 -4.42 -3.75 5.85
C PHE A 88 -2.91 -3.96 5.86
N LYS A 89 -2.49 -5.22 5.75
CA LYS A 89 -1.13 -5.67 6.07
C LYS A 89 -0.48 -6.35 4.88
N TYR A 90 0.81 -6.08 4.72
CA TYR A 90 1.69 -6.70 3.75
C TYR A 90 2.91 -7.29 4.44
N ARG A 91 3.46 -8.33 3.81
CA ARG A 91 4.75 -8.91 4.15
C ARG A 91 5.76 -8.64 3.04
N ARG A 92 7.00 -8.32 3.41
CA ARG A 92 8.09 -8.11 2.47
C ARG A 92 8.35 -9.39 1.68
N VAL A 93 8.53 -9.24 0.37
CA VAL A 93 8.99 -10.31 -0.52
C VAL A 93 10.50 -10.14 -0.65
N ARG A 94 11.25 -11.20 -0.37
CA ARG A 94 12.72 -11.24 -0.50
C ARG A 94 13.14 -11.40 -1.95
#